data_AF-A0A2N2IN99-F1
#
_entry.id   AF-A0A2N2IN99-F1
#
_cell.length_a   1.000
_cell.length_b   1.000
_cell.length_c   1.000
_cell.angle_alpha   90.00
_cell.angle_beta   90.00
_cell.angle_gamma   90.00
#
_symmetry.space_group_name_H-M   'P 1'
#
loop_
_entity.id
_entity.type
_entity.pdbx_description
1 polymer ?
#
loop_
_entity_poly.entity_id
_entity_poly.type
_entity_poly.pdbx_seq_one_letter_code
_entity_poly.pdbx_strand_id
1 'polypeptide(L)'
;MVLPLAAPYADRRRHHRDAAHVDRAPDPQGLRPPPNRPQGVTVPHITPEIQALVGAKGPVQTAPLPLGADTLRRFMQAVMDPNPVHYDEAAAKAAGFGGVVAPPLQPQHLFQRAPGAPDPFEKFKEDADWDGMGGGGNTGLPKVELPLKRLLNGGYSCEFYQLARVGDLISRQSRYSSITERESSSGPMVFINTETTYTNQHGAILMRVVQTTIAR
;
A
#
# COMPACT_ATOMS: atom_id res chain seq x y z
N MET A 1 -11.12 -46.40 -3.96
CA MET A 1 -12.19 -45.78 -3.16
C MET A 1 -12.13 -44.29 -3.44
N VAL A 2 -13.00 -43.82 -4.33
CA VAL A 2 -12.93 -42.49 -4.98
C VAL A 2 -13.80 -41.53 -4.17
N LEU A 3 -13.20 -40.47 -3.61
CA LEU A 3 -13.91 -39.37 -2.97
C LEU A 3 -14.31 -38.34 -4.04
N PRO A 4 -15.55 -37.82 -4.03
CA PRO A 4 -16.07 -37.04 -5.16
C PRO A 4 -15.61 -35.58 -5.14
N LEU A 5 -15.48 -35.04 -6.36
CA LEU A 5 -15.23 -33.63 -6.68
C LEU A 5 -16.19 -32.68 -5.94
N ALA A 6 -15.62 -31.63 -5.35
CA ALA A 6 -16.38 -30.50 -4.82
C ALA A 6 -17.09 -29.73 -5.96
N ALA A 7 -18.38 -29.43 -5.74
CA ALA A 7 -19.22 -28.66 -6.64
C ALA A 7 -18.80 -27.17 -6.71
N PRO A 8 -19.04 -26.47 -7.83
CA PRO A 8 -18.63 -25.08 -8.02
C PRO A 8 -19.49 -24.08 -7.23
N TYR A 9 -18.83 -23.03 -6.77
CA TYR A 9 -19.36 -21.90 -5.99
C TYR A 9 -20.42 -21.14 -6.80
N ALA A 10 -21.70 -21.24 -6.40
CA ALA A 10 -22.81 -20.54 -7.02
C ALA A 10 -22.94 -19.09 -6.50
N ASP A 11 -23.15 -18.19 -7.46
CA ASP A 11 -23.43 -16.76 -7.37
C ASP A 11 -24.51 -16.43 -6.31
N ARG A 12 -24.14 -15.66 -5.28
CA ARG A 12 -25.08 -15.03 -4.34
C ARG A 12 -25.27 -13.55 -4.69
N ARG A 13 -26.02 -13.29 -5.75
CA ARG A 13 -26.78 -12.04 -5.89
C ARG A 13 -28.25 -12.37 -5.94
N ARG A 14 -28.99 -12.04 -4.86
CA ARG A 14 -30.35 -11.45 -4.84
C ARG A 14 -31.05 -11.71 -3.49
N HIS A 15 -31.92 -10.75 -3.13
CA HIS A 15 -32.90 -10.71 -2.03
C HIS A 15 -32.27 -10.29 -0.68
N HIS A 16 -32.57 -9.11 -0.11
CA HIS A 16 -33.89 -8.54 0.15
C HIS A 16 -34.03 -7.05 -0.22
N ARG A 17 -35.00 -6.76 -1.09
CA ARG A 17 -35.82 -5.54 -1.08
C ARG A 17 -37.06 -5.85 -0.24
N ASP A 18 -37.55 -4.83 0.45
CA ASP A 18 -38.91 -4.60 1.02
C ASP A 18 -38.77 -4.07 2.46
N ALA A 19 -39.47 -3.06 2.95
CA ALA A 19 -40.33 -2.03 2.37
C ALA A 19 -40.61 -1.02 3.52
N ALA A 20 -40.66 0.28 3.22
CA ALA A 20 -41.48 1.27 3.91
C ALA A 20 -41.40 2.59 3.11
N HIS A 21 -42.10 2.62 1.98
CA HIS A 21 -42.34 3.83 1.21
C HIS A 21 -43.61 4.47 1.78
N VAL A 22 -43.45 5.56 2.51
CA VAL A 22 -44.58 6.40 2.92
C VAL A 22 -44.81 7.38 1.77
N ASP A 23 -45.93 7.23 1.07
CA ASP A 23 -46.37 8.11 -0.02
C ASP A 23 -46.51 9.54 0.51
N ARG A 24 -45.58 10.42 0.11
CA ARG A 24 -45.70 11.87 0.29
C ARG A 24 -46.11 12.46 -1.05
N ALA A 25 -47.25 13.16 -1.07
CA ALA A 25 -47.74 13.85 -2.26
C ALA A 25 -46.65 14.75 -2.89
N PRO A 26 -46.55 14.81 -4.23
CA PRO A 26 -45.52 15.60 -4.89
C PRO A 26 -45.75 17.09 -4.70
N ASP A 27 -44.70 17.80 -4.25
CA ASP A 27 -44.65 19.26 -4.19
C ASP A 27 -44.76 19.85 -5.61
N PRO A 28 -45.73 20.74 -5.91
CA PRO A 28 -45.93 21.29 -7.25
C PRO A 28 -44.87 22.32 -7.67
N GLN A 29 -43.84 22.56 -6.87
CA GLN A 29 -42.72 23.42 -7.25
C GLN A 29 -41.61 22.61 -7.92
N GLY A 30 -41.65 22.57 -9.25
CA GLY A 30 -40.62 21.96 -10.08
C GLY A 30 -39.21 22.34 -9.61
N LEU A 31 -38.39 21.32 -9.37
CA LEU A 31 -36.97 21.43 -9.03
C LEU A 31 -36.28 22.35 -10.03
N ARG A 32 -36.05 23.60 -9.64
CA ARG A 32 -35.12 24.46 -10.37
C ARG A 32 -33.75 23.77 -10.33
N PRO A 33 -33.06 23.62 -11.47
CA PRO A 33 -31.69 23.13 -11.44
C PRO A 33 -30.87 24.03 -10.51
N PRO A 34 -29.95 23.47 -9.71
CA PRO A 34 -29.13 24.27 -8.82
C PRO A 34 -28.40 25.35 -9.65
N PRO A 35 -28.26 26.57 -9.12
CA PRO A 35 -27.59 27.64 -9.85
C PRO A 35 -26.18 27.19 -10.22
N ASN A 36 -25.80 27.45 -11.46
CA ASN A 36 -24.47 27.16 -11.99
C ASN A 36 -23.44 27.80 -11.05
N ARG A 37 -22.68 26.98 -10.31
CA ARG A 37 -21.58 27.48 -9.49
C ARG A 37 -20.63 28.16 -10.47
N PRO A 38 -20.20 29.42 -10.24
CA PRO A 38 -19.18 30.02 -11.08
C PRO A 38 -17.99 29.05 -11.08
N GLN A 39 -17.56 28.63 -12.28
CA GLN A 39 -16.34 27.85 -12.45
C GLN A 39 -15.20 28.78 -12.08
N GLY A 40 -14.89 28.81 -10.77
CA GLY A 40 -13.69 29.45 -10.27
C GLY A 40 -12.52 28.84 -11.01
N VAL A 41 -11.58 29.69 -11.44
CA VAL A 41 -10.31 29.28 -12.03
C VAL A 41 -9.75 28.15 -11.16
N THR A 42 -9.73 26.92 -11.69
CA THR A 42 -9.14 25.77 -11.01
C THR A 42 -7.65 26.01 -10.95
N VAL A 43 -7.19 26.53 -9.81
CA VAL A 43 -5.76 26.63 -9.54
C VAL A 43 -5.26 25.18 -9.44
N PRO A 44 -4.27 24.78 -10.28
CA PRO A 44 -3.70 23.44 -10.19
C PRO A 44 -3.14 23.20 -8.79
N HIS A 45 -3.43 22.04 -8.22
CA HIS A 45 -2.88 21.65 -6.92
C HIS A 45 -1.41 21.25 -7.04
N ILE A 46 -0.98 20.83 -8.24
CA ILE A 46 0.41 20.59 -8.56
C ILE A 46 1.08 21.90 -8.97
N THR A 47 1.88 22.45 -8.06
CA THR A 47 2.75 23.60 -8.35
C THR A 47 4.02 23.17 -9.10
N PRO A 48 4.78 24.09 -9.72
CA PRO A 48 6.07 23.78 -10.32
C PRO A 48 7.05 23.12 -9.34
N GLU A 49 7.01 23.50 -8.07
CA GLU A 49 7.85 22.92 -7.00
C GLU A 49 7.49 21.45 -6.75
N ILE A 50 6.19 21.13 -6.71
CA ILE A 50 5.71 19.74 -6.58
C ILE A 50 6.08 18.93 -7.82
N GLN A 51 5.89 19.51 -9.01
CA GLN A 51 6.24 18.85 -10.26
C GLN A 51 7.75 18.55 -10.33
N ALA A 52 8.59 19.42 -9.78
CA ALA A 52 10.04 19.22 -9.70
C ALA A 52 10.46 18.07 -8.76
N LEU A 53 9.56 17.58 -7.89
CA LEU A 53 9.83 16.40 -7.05
C LEU A 53 9.78 15.09 -7.85
N VAL A 54 9.19 15.07 -9.04
CA VAL A 54 9.17 13.86 -9.88
C VAL A 54 10.61 13.46 -10.22
N GLY A 55 10.94 12.20 -9.95
CA GLY A 55 12.30 11.66 -10.08
C GLY A 55 13.17 11.82 -8.85
N ALA A 56 12.77 12.62 -7.84
CA ALA A 56 13.50 12.74 -6.59
C ALA A 56 13.65 11.36 -5.92
N LYS A 57 14.85 11.08 -5.41
CA LYS A 57 15.20 9.81 -4.76
C LYS A 57 15.45 10.04 -3.27
N GLY A 58 14.93 9.13 -2.46
CA GLY A 58 15.29 9.06 -1.05
C GLY A 58 16.66 8.40 -0.85
N PRO A 59 17.22 8.48 0.37
CA PRO A 59 18.38 7.67 0.74
C PRO A 59 18.05 6.18 0.65
N VAL A 60 19.08 5.37 0.44
CA VAL A 60 18.97 3.92 0.65
C VAL A 60 18.76 3.68 2.14
N GLN A 61 17.72 2.93 2.46
CA GLN A 61 17.42 2.50 3.82
C GLN A 61 17.64 1.00 3.91
N THR A 62 18.38 0.54 4.91
CA THR A 62 18.59 -0.90 5.17
C THR A 62 17.78 -1.32 6.37
N ALA A 63 17.13 -2.49 6.28
CA ALA A 63 16.40 -3.08 7.39
C ALA A 63 17.33 -3.23 8.61
N PRO A 64 16.84 -3.02 9.85
CA PRO A 64 17.70 -3.09 11.04
C PRO A 64 18.31 -4.48 11.27
N LEU A 65 17.65 -5.52 10.79
CA LEU A 65 18.06 -6.91 10.94
C LEU A 65 17.87 -7.65 9.61
N PRO A 66 18.67 -8.70 9.34
CA PRO A 66 18.42 -9.62 8.24
C PRO A 66 17.08 -10.34 8.42
N LEU A 67 16.55 -10.91 7.32
CA LEU A 67 15.38 -11.77 7.37
C LEU A 67 15.65 -12.99 8.26
N GLY A 68 15.04 -13.02 9.44
CA GLY A 68 15.11 -14.17 10.35
C GLY A 68 14.05 -15.23 10.03
N ALA A 69 14.35 -16.48 10.39
CA ALA A 69 13.40 -17.59 10.26
C ALA A 69 12.11 -17.37 11.08
N ASP A 70 12.22 -16.82 12.30
CA ASP A 70 11.03 -16.51 13.11
C ASP A 70 10.19 -15.38 12.50
N THR A 71 10.81 -14.36 11.91
CA THR A 71 10.12 -13.29 11.20
C THR A 71 9.36 -13.83 9.99
N LEU A 72 9.99 -14.72 9.21
CA LEU A 72 9.34 -15.41 8.10
C LEU A 72 8.17 -16.26 8.60
N ARG A 73 8.37 -17.08 9.63
CA ARG A 73 7.32 -17.90 10.24
C ARG A 73 6.11 -17.07 10.68
N ARG A 74 6.32 -15.96 11.39
CA ARG A 74 5.24 -15.06 11.83
C ARG A 74 4.50 -14.44 10.65
N PHE A 75 5.22 -14.05 9.60
CA PHE A 75 4.60 -13.52 8.39
C PHE A 75 3.73 -14.56 7.71
N MET A 76 4.24 -15.79 7.51
CA MET A 76 3.48 -16.89 6.91
C MET A 76 2.20 -17.22 7.69
N GLN A 77 2.26 -17.19 9.02
CA GLN A 77 1.07 -17.34 9.86
C GLN A 77 0.07 -16.20 9.69
N ALA A 78 0.54 -14.96 9.54
CA ALA A 78 -0.32 -13.80 9.37
C ALA A 78 -1.03 -13.79 8.01
N VAL A 79 -0.34 -14.19 6.94
CA VAL A 79 -0.91 -14.22 5.59
C VAL A 79 -1.62 -15.54 5.26
N MET A 80 -1.47 -16.56 6.10
CA MET A 80 -2.11 -17.87 5.97
C MET A 80 -1.85 -18.57 4.63
N ASP A 81 -0.68 -18.34 4.03
CA ASP A 81 -0.26 -19.03 2.81
C ASP A 81 0.35 -20.41 3.19
N PRO A 82 -0.27 -21.52 2.75
CA PRO A 82 0.14 -22.87 3.14
C PRO A 82 1.30 -23.42 2.30
N ASN A 83 1.88 -22.65 1.37
CA ASN A 83 2.90 -23.17 0.48
C ASN A 83 4.17 -23.61 1.25
N PRO A 84 4.57 -24.90 1.19
CA PRO A 84 5.65 -25.44 2.00
C PRO A 84 7.04 -24.89 1.66
N VAL A 85 7.24 -24.27 0.48
CA VAL A 85 8.54 -23.68 0.11
C VAL A 85 9.01 -22.58 1.09
N HIS A 86 8.10 -22.05 1.91
CA HIS A 86 8.36 -21.02 2.90
C HIS A 86 8.78 -21.55 4.28
N TYR A 87 8.75 -22.86 4.51
CA TYR A 87 9.11 -23.45 5.82
C TYR A 87 9.69 -24.87 5.77
N ASP A 88 9.61 -25.56 4.64
CA ASP A 88 10.15 -26.91 4.44
C ASP A 88 11.33 -26.88 3.45
N GLU A 89 12.51 -27.26 3.95
CA GLU A 89 13.76 -27.29 3.18
C GLU A 89 13.72 -28.25 1.99
N ALA A 90 13.10 -29.43 2.16
CA ALA A 90 13.03 -30.43 1.10
C ALA A 90 12.07 -29.98 -0.01
N ALA A 91 10.92 -29.41 0.37
CA ALA A 91 9.96 -28.84 -0.56
C ALA A 91 10.54 -27.66 -1.35
N ALA A 92 11.25 -26.75 -0.68
CA ALA A 92 11.90 -25.63 -1.34
C ALA A 92 12.95 -26.09 -2.37
N LYS A 93 13.82 -27.04 -1.99
CA LYS A 93 14.83 -27.64 -2.89
C LYS A 93 14.20 -28.39 -4.05
N ALA A 94 13.14 -29.17 -3.79
CA ALA A 94 12.40 -29.86 -4.84
C ALA A 94 11.73 -28.89 -5.82
N ALA A 95 11.33 -27.71 -5.36
CA ALA A 95 10.81 -26.62 -6.18
C ALA A 95 11.92 -25.79 -6.89
N GLY A 96 13.19 -26.15 -6.73
CA GLY A 96 14.33 -25.48 -7.37
C GLY A 96 14.87 -24.27 -6.60
N PHE A 97 14.32 -23.95 -5.43
CA PHE A 97 14.87 -22.95 -4.53
C PHE A 97 15.91 -23.64 -3.63
N GLY A 98 17.19 -23.28 -3.71
CA GLY A 98 18.28 -23.96 -2.99
C GLY A 98 18.13 -24.10 -1.46
N GLY A 99 17.09 -23.53 -0.87
CA GLY A 99 16.60 -23.68 0.50
C GLY A 99 15.31 -22.87 0.68
N VAL A 100 14.83 -22.73 1.92
CA VAL A 100 13.63 -21.95 2.25
C VAL A 100 13.74 -20.51 1.72
N VAL A 101 12.66 -20.04 1.09
CA VAL A 101 12.52 -18.69 0.53
C VAL A 101 11.32 -17.96 1.11
N ALA A 102 11.40 -16.64 1.18
CA ALA A 102 10.28 -15.81 1.59
C ALA A 102 9.22 -15.66 0.48
N PRO A 103 7.95 -15.38 0.83
CA PRO A 103 6.97 -14.97 -0.16
C PRO A 103 7.37 -13.61 -0.77
N PRO A 104 6.92 -13.32 -2.02
CA PRO A 104 7.45 -12.20 -2.79
C PRO A 104 7.39 -10.83 -2.11
N LEU A 105 6.35 -10.59 -1.29
CA LEU A 105 6.14 -9.29 -0.62
C LEU A 105 6.84 -9.15 0.74
N GLN A 106 7.40 -10.24 1.31
CA GLN A 106 8.06 -10.21 2.61
C GLN A 106 9.12 -9.10 2.78
N PRO A 107 9.95 -8.75 1.76
CA PRO A 107 10.98 -7.72 1.92
C PRO A 107 10.42 -6.35 2.37
N GLN A 108 9.18 -6.01 2.03
CA GLN A 108 8.53 -4.76 2.46
C GLN A 108 8.29 -4.71 3.99
N HIS A 109 8.18 -5.86 4.64
CA HIS A 109 7.79 -5.98 6.04
C HIS A 109 8.99 -6.05 7.01
N LEU A 110 10.23 -5.90 6.52
CA LEU A 110 11.45 -5.97 7.33
C LEU A 110 11.93 -4.62 7.88
N PHE A 111 11.28 -3.53 7.48
CA PHE A 111 11.62 -2.16 7.90
C PHE A 111 10.92 -1.78 9.22
N GLN A 112 10.94 -2.70 10.18
CA GLN A 112 10.43 -2.47 11.53
C GLN A 112 11.35 -1.51 12.29
N ARG A 113 10.87 -1.01 13.43
CA ARG A 113 11.67 -0.14 14.30
C ARG A 113 12.95 -0.85 14.73
N ALA A 114 14.08 -0.15 14.64
CA ALA A 114 15.36 -0.64 15.13
C ALA A 114 15.33 -0.78 16.67
N PRO A 115 16.08 -1.74 17.23
CA PRO A 115 16.31 -1.80 18.68
C PRO A 115 16.83 -0.47 19.22
N GLY A 116 16.23 0.02 20.30
CA GLY A 116 16.60 1.31 20.91
C GLY A 116 16.05 2.56 20.20
N ALA A 117 15.28 2.42 19.12
CA ALA A 117 14.60 3.56 18.51
C ALA A 117 13.62 4.22 19.50
N PRO A 118 13.40 5.54 19.45
CA PRO A 118 12.45 6.24 20.31
C PRO A 118 11.06 5.59 20.27
N ASP A 119 10.37 5.56 21.42
CA ASP A 119 9.02 5.05 21.51
C ASP A 119 8.05 5.97 20.73
N PRO A 120 7.34 5.47 19.69
CA PRO A 120 6.39 6.29 18.93
C PRO A 120 5.25 6.84 19.80
N PHE A 121 4.92 6.18 20.91
CA PHE A 121 3.87 6.63 21.82
C PHE A 121 4.26 7.89 22.61
N GLU A 122 5.54 8.28 22.62
CA GLU A 122 5.98 9.55 23.22
C GLU A 122 5.30 10.76 22.57
N LYS A 123 4.89 10.64 21.30
CA LYS A 123 4.16 11.69 20.59
C LYS A 123 2.81 12.05 21.24
N PHE A 124 2.18 11.13 21.98
CA PHE A 124 0.96 11.44 22.72
C PHE A 124 1.16 12.49 23.83
N LYS A 125 2.41 12.75 24.24
CA LYS A 125 2.72 13.84 25.17
C LYS A 125 2.59 15.21 24.53
N GLU A 126 2.78 15.30 23.21
CA GLU A 126 2.69 16.53 22.42
C GLU A 126 1.29 16.72 21.84
N ASP A 127 0.65 15.62 21.43
CA ASP A 127 -0.64 15.60 20.77
C ASP A 127 -1.48 14.41 21.27
N ALA A 128 -2.38 14.68 22.21
CA ALA A 128 -3.25 13.67 22.83
C ALA A 128 -4.27 13.08 21.84
N ASP A 129 -4.60 13.81 20.77
CA ASP A 129 -5.55 13.39 19.74
C ASP A 129 -4.86 12.69 18.56
N TRP A 130 -3.55 12.43 18.66
CA TRP A 130 -2.81 11.73 17.62
C TRP A 130 -3.37 10.32 17.39
N ASP A 131 -3.69 10.00 16.15
CA ASP A 131 -4.33 8.74 15.74
C ASP A 131 -3.37 7.53 15.70
N GLY A 132 -2.13 7.68 16.16
CA GLY A 132 -1.08 6.65 16.07
C GLY A 132 -0.47 6.49 14.67
N MET A 133 -0.89 7.30 13.69
CA MET A 133 -0.36 7.25 12.32
C MET A 133 0.93 8.07 12.22
N GLY A 134 2.03 7.41 11.86
CA GLY A 134 3.33 8.07 11.70
C GLY A 134 4.51 7.15 11.49
N GLY A 135 4.37 5.85 11.79
CA GLY A 135 5.43 4.85 11.55
C GLY A 135 5.36 4.18 10.16
N GLY A 136 4.24 4.29 9.45
CA GLY A 136 4.04 3.64 8.16
C GLY A 136 4.68 4.42 7.02
N GLY A 137 5.73 3.86 6.41
CA GLY A 137 6.19 4.32 5.09
C GLY A 137 7.14 5.52 5.10
N ASN A 138 8.13 5.55 5.99
CA ASN A 138 9.27 6.46 5.79
C ASN A 138 10.02 6.08 4.49
N THR A 139 9.68 6.71 3.38
CA THR A 139 10.30 6.53 2.08
C THR A 139 11.62 7.29 1.95
N GLY A 140 11.90 8.20 2.89
CA GLY A 140 13.01 9.15 2.83
C GLY A 140 12.86 10.20 1.73
N LEU A 141 11.67 10.32 1.13
CA LEU A 141 11.38 11.30 0.08
C LEU A 141 11.00 12.66 0.66
N PRO A 142 11.26 13.76 -0.07
CA PRO A 142 10.73 15.07 0.27
C PRO A 142 9.21 15.03 0.37
N LYS A 143 8.61 15.76 1.33
CA LYS A 143 7.16 15.80 1.47
C LYS A 143 6.51 16.49 0.27
N VAL A 144 5.39 15.93 -0.19
CA VAL A 144 4.51 16.55 -1.18
C VAL A 144 3.44 17.31 -0.41
N GLU A 145 3.64 18.61 -0.23
CA GLU A 145 2.72 19.49 0.50
C GLU A 145 1.50 19.80 -0.36
N LEU A 146 0.32 19.30 0.02
CA LEU A 146 -0.94 19.51 -0.70
C LEU A 146 -2.01 20.01 0.27
N PRO A 147 -2.92 20.90 -0.18
CA PRO A 147 -4.06 21.34 0.63
C PRO A 147 -5.18 20.28 0.72
N LEU A 148 -4.92 19.05 0.22
CA LEU A 148 -5.84 17.91 0.21
C LEU A 148 -5.55 17.01 1.41
N LYS A 149 -6.47 17.02 2.39
CA LYS A 149 -6.22 16.41 3.71
C LYS A 149 -6.39 14.89 3.73
N ARG A 150 -7.15 14.31 2.79
CA ARG A 150 -7.45 12.88 2.85
C ARG A 150 -6.53 12.11 1.93
N LEU A 151 -5.78 11.18 2.51
CA LEU A 151 -4.92 10.24 1.81
C LEU A 151 -5.62 8.89 1.70
N LEU A 152 -5.64 8.34 0.50
CA LEU A 152 -6.15 7.01 0.21
C LEU A 152 -5.05 6.16 -0.42
N ASN A 153 -5.08 4.88 -0.12
CA ASN A 153 -4.28 3.91 -0.86
C ASN A 153 -4.95 3.63 -2.22
N GLY A 154 -4.30 4.06 -3.31
CA GLY A 154 -4.73 3.84 -4.68
C GLY A 154 -4.32 2.50 -5.27
N GLY A 155 -3.60 1.67 -4.51
CA GLY A 155 -3.17 0.34 -4.89
C GLY A 155 -1.67 0.22 -5.11
N TYR A 156 -1.26 -0.98 -5.54
CA TYR A 156 0.13 -1.35 -5.77
C TYR A 156 0.29 -2.04 -7.12
N SER A 157 1.43 -1.82 -7.77
CA SER A 157 1.94 -2.64 -8.85
C SER A 157 3.29 -3.20 -8.42
N CYS A 158 3.49 -4.51 -8.59
CA CYS A 158 4.68 -5.21 -8.09
C CYS A 158 5.34 -6.02 -9.20
N GLU A 159 6.66 -5.87 -9.33
CA GLU A 159 7.50 -6.71 -10.18
C GLU A 159 8.46 -7.51 -9.29
N PHE A 160 8.50 -8.83 -9.47
CA PHE A 160 9.33 -9.73 -8.68
C PHE A 160 10.45 -10.31 -9.53
N TYR A 161 11.68 -10.19 -9.04
CA TYR A 161 12.90 -10.60 -9.75
C TYR A 161 13.52 -11.85 -9.13
N GLN A 162 13.51 -11.93 -7.80
CA GLN A 162 13.90 -13.12 -7.04
C GLN A 162 13.31 -13.08 -5.63
N LEU A 163 13.17 -14.25 -5.00
CA LEU A 163 12.69 -14.35 -3.63
C LEU A 163 13.83 -14.18 -2.63
N ALA A 164 13.57 -13.45 -1.54
CA ALA A 164 14.52 -13.31 -0.44
C ALA A 164 14.73 -14.64 0.28
N ARG A 165 15.92 -14.84 0.83
CA ARG A 165 16.26 -15.99 1.67
C ARG A 165 16.42 -15.57 3.12
N VAL A 166 16.23 -16.52 4.03
CA VAL A 166 16.62 -16.32 5.43
C VAL A 166 18.10 -15.94 5.49
N GLY A 167 18.42 -14.88 6.22
CA GLY A 167 19.75 -14.27 6.29
C GLY A 167 19.99 -13.11 5.33
N ASP A 168 19.11 -12.87 4.35
CA ASP A 168 19.25 -11.70 3.47
C ASP A 168 19.03 -10.40 4.27
N LEU A 169 19.95 -9.45 4.11
CA LEU A 169 19.82 -8.10 4.64
C LEU A 169 19.24 -7.20 3.54
N ILE A 170 18.02 -6.72 3.78
CA ILE A 170 17.25 -6.03 2.75
C ILE A 170 17.46 -4.52 2.83
N SER A 171 17.77 -3.92 1.69
CA SER A 171 17.76 -2.47 1.49
C SER A 171 16.62 -2.07 0.57
N ARG A 172 16.12 -0.84 0.74
CA ARG A 172 15.13 -0.22 -0.13
C ARG A 172 15.55 1.20 -0.52
N GLN A 173 15.18 1.62 -1.72
CA GLN A 173 15.26 3.03 -2.13
C GLN A 173 13.97 3.43 -2.86
N SER A 174 13.41 4.55 -2.44
CA SER A 174 12.17 5.09 -3.01
C SER A 174 12.46 6.25 -3.96
N ARG A 175 11.60 6.45 -4.94
CA ARG A 175 11.53 7.66 -5.77
C ARG A 175 10.10 8.02 -6.13
N TYR A 176 9.83 9.29 -6.40
CA TYR A 176 8.59 9.67 -7.07
C TYR A 176 8.69 9.32 -8.55
N SER A 177 7.91 8.35 -9.02
CA SER A 177 7.86 8.00 -10.45
C SER A 177 6.93 8.92 -11.23
N SER A 178 5.86 9.41 -10.61
CA SER A 178 4.99 10.45 -11.18
C SER A 178 4.14 11.11 -10.10
N ILE A 179 3.78 12.37 -10.32
CA ILE A 179 2.76 13.10 -9.56
C ILE A 179 1.81 13.71 -10.59
N THR A 180 0.53 13.38 -10.53
CA THR A 180 -0.46 13.80 -11.54
C THR A 180 -1.79 14.19 -10.91
N GLU A 181 -2.45 15.20 -11.48
CA GLU A 181 -3.75 15.68 -11.03
C GLU A 181 -4.85 15.22 -11.98
N ARG A 182 -6.00 14.84 -11.44
CA ARG A 182 -7.20 14.53 -12.22
C ARG A 182 -8.44 15.06 -11.52
N GLU A 183 -9.37 15.57 -12.31
CA GLU A 183 -10.71 15.90 -11.83
C GLU A 183 -11.57 14.64 -11.67
N SER A 184 -12.39 14.63 -10.62
CA SER A 184 -13.37 13.57 -10.35
C SER A 184 -14.74 14.15 -10.04
N SER A 185 -15.77 13.31 -10.08
CA SER A 185 -17.12 13.67 -9.62
C SER A 185 -17.18 14.15 -8.17
N SER A 186 -16.11 13.92 -7.40
CA SER A 186 -16.01 14.25 -5.99
C SER A 186 -14.93 15.30 -5.67
N GLY A 187 -14.48 16.03 -6.69
CA GLY A 187 -13.44 17.06 -6.60
C GLY A 187 -12.08 16.62 -7.15
N PRO A 188 -11.08 17.51 -7.06
CA PRO A 188 -9.73 17.28 -7.57
C PRO A 188 -9.04 16.14 -6.78
N MET A 189 -8.26 15.33 -7.49
CA MET A 189 -7.47 14.25 -6.90
C MET A 189 -6.03 14.32 -7.43
N VAL A 190 -5.06 14.25 -6.52
CA VAL A 190 -3.64 14.16 -6.85
C VAL A 190 -3.18 12.73 -6.61
N PHE A 191 -2.64 12.10 -7.64
CA PHE A 191 -2.05 10.77 -7.64
C PHE A 191 -0.54 10.90 -7.49
N ILE A 192 0.00 10.33 -6.42
CA ILE A 192 1.43 10.31 -6.11
C ILE A 192 1.88 8.86 -6.25
N ASN A 193 2.65 8.57 -7.29
CA ASN A 193 3.22 7.25 -7.51
C ASN A 193 4.63 7.21 -6.94
N THR A 194 4.82 6.36 -5.93
CA THR A 194 6.12 6.12 -5.31
C THR A 194 6.63 4.76 -5.72
N GLU A 195 7.75 4.72 -6.45
CA GLU A 195 8.43 3.48 -6.79
C GLU A 195 9.52 3.18 -5.76
N THR A 196 9.48 1.98 -5.19
CA THR A 196 10.48 1.47 -4.25
C THR A 196 11.15 0.23 -4.83
N THR A 197 12.47 0.27 -4.94
CA THR A 197 13.28 -0.91 -5.30
C THR A 197 13.84 -1.55 -4.04
N TYR A 198 13.73 -2.87 -3.92
CA TYR A 198 14.28 -3.66 -2.82
C TYR A 198 15.43 -4.53 -3.30
N THR A 199 16.54 -4.54 -2.56
CA THR A 199 17.76 -5.30 -2.87
C THR A 199 18.24 -6.08 -1.66
N ASN A 200 19.00 -7.16 -1.87
CA ASN A 200 19.75 -7.82 -0.79
C ASN A 200 21.15 -7.20 -0.60
N GLN A 201 21.93 -7.75 0.33
CA GLN A 201 23.31 -7.35 0.65
C GLN A 201 24.30 -7.48 -0.52
N HIS A 202 23.95 -8.25 -1.55
CA HIS A 202 24.77 -8.43 -2.74
C HIS A 202 24.39 -7.46 -3.88
N GLY A 203 23.44 -6.54 -3.64
CA GLY A 203 22.93 -5.61 -4.64
C GLY A 203 21.95 -6.25 -5.63
N ALA A 204 21.55 -7.51 -5.42
CA ALA A 204 20.63 -8.19 -6.30
C ALA A 204 19.20 -7.67 -6.05
N ILE A 205 18.50 -7.29 -7.13
CA ILE A 205 17.13 -6.77 -7.04
C ILE A 205 16.18 -7.92 -6.71
N LEU A 206 15.37 -7.73 -5.67
CA LEU A 206 14.35 -8.67 -5.22
C LEU A 206 12.99 -8.34 -5.82
N MET A 207 12.54 -7.10 -5.61
CA MET A 207 11.27 -6.62 -6.12
C MET A 207 11.30 -5.10 -6.36
N ARG A 208 10.41 -4.64 -7.24
CA ARG A 208 10.02 -3.24 -7.38
C ARG A 208 8.54 -3.11 -7.09
N VAL A 209 8.19 -2.09 -6.31
CA VAL A 209 6.81 -1.81 -5.94
C VAL A 209 6.50 -0.36 -6.29
N VAL A 210 5.47 -0.13 -7.10
CA VAL A 210 4.88 1.18 -7.29
C VAL A 210 3.63 1.26 -6.43
N GLN A 211 3.67 2.11 -5.41
CA GLN A 211 2.50 2.44 -4.59
C GLN A 211 1.87 3.72 -5.11
N THR A 212 0.56 3.68 -5.33
CA THR A 212 -0.24 4.88 -5.64
C THR A 212 -0.86 5.42 -4.37
N THR A 213 -0.56 6.66 -4.01
CA THR A 213 -1.29 7.40 -2.98
C THR A 213 -2.17 8.43 -3.66
N ILE A 214 -3.43 8.52 -3.23
CA ILE A 214 -4.39 9.50 -3.76
C ILE A 214 -4.67 10.52 -2.66
N ALA A 215 -4.34 11.79 -2.91
CA ALA A 215 -4.72 12.92 -2.07
C ALA A 215 -5.99 13.57 -2.64
N ARG A 216 -7.00 13.80 -1.81
CA ARG A 216 -8.31 14.39 -2.18
C ARG A 216 -9.11 14.88 -0.98
#